data_AF-A0A6A6LGC8-F1
#
_entry.id   AF-A0A6A6LGC8-F1
#
_cell.length_a   1.000
_cell.length_b   1.000
_cell.length_c   1.000
_cell.angle_alpha   90.00
_cell.angle_beta   90.00
_cell.angle_gamma   90.00
#
_symmetry.space_group_name_H-M   'P 1'
#
loop_
_entity.id
_entity.type
_entity.pdbx_description
1 polymer ?
#
loop_
_entity_poly.entity_id
_entity_poly.type
_entity_poly.pdbx_seq_one_letter_code
_entity_poly.pdbx_strand_id
1 'polypeptide(L)'
;MLPCKRKVVTVVEWWRAHIRNGVPSEDDARNFYNAYAKQSGFSIRVNSYYWSKKDNSIIYREFCCGDETRRLRSRPIPGEGCKAMMTVRRRDNGKWYVAKSEKNHNHEMVTPTMRHVLRSTGRNLIQRIT
;
A
#
# COMPACT_ATOMS: atom_id res chain seq x y z
N MET A 1 29.59 -26.98 10.37
CA MET A 1 28.75 -26.15 9.47
C MET A 1 27.75 -25.39 10.34
N LEU A 2 27.84 -24.06 10.41
CA LEU A 2 26.87 -23.27 11.18
C LEU A 2 25.59 -23.08 10.36
N PRO A 3 24.39 -23.19 10.96
CA PRO A 3 23.15 -22.90 10.25
C PRO A 3 23.09 -21.42 9.89
N CYS A 4 22.91 -21.12 8.60
CA CYS A 4 22.63 -19.79 8.09
C CYS A 4 21.29 -19.31 8.68
N LYS A 5 21.34 -18.56 9.78
CA LYS A 5 20.18 -17.88 10.35
C LYS A 5 19.75 -16.81 9.35
N ARG A 6 18.92 -17.18 8.37
CA ARG A 6 18.09 -16.23 7.63
C ARG A 6 17.31 -15.44 8.69
N LYS A 7 17.74 -14.21 8.97
CA LYS A 7 16.99 -13.29 9.81
C LYS A 7 15.66 -13.10 9.10
N VAL A 8 14.61 -13.73 9.63
CA VAL A 8 13.23 -13.45 9.22
C VAL A 8 12.93 -12.07 9.75
N VAL A 9 13.28 -11.04 8.98
CA VAL A 9 12.98 -9.68 9.40
C VAL A 9 11.46 -9.55 9.36
N THR A 10 10.88 -9.32 10.53
CA THR A 10 9.43 -9.27 10.64
C THR A 10 8.92 -8.02 9.93
N VAL A 11 7.72 -8.09 9.39
CA VAL A 11 7.01 -6.94 8.78
C VAL A 11 7.07 -5.70 9.67
N VAL A 12 7.03 -5.88 10.98
CA VAL A 12 7.05 -4.82 11.98
C VAL A 12 8.39 -4.09 12.05
N GLU A 13 9.50 -4.83 11.98
CA GLU A 13 10.86 -4.25 11.96
C GLU A 13 11.15 -3.56 10.62
N TRP A 14 10.70 -4.16 9.52
CA TRP A 14 10.75 -3.56 8.18
C TRP A 14 9.95 -2.26 8.10
N TRP A 15 8.77 -2.23 8.71
CA TRP A 15 7.90 -1.05 8.77
C TRP A 15 8.54 0.09 9.58
N ARG A 16 9.08 -0.21 10.76
CA ARG A 16 9.75 0.80 11.61
C ARG A 16 11.00 1.38 10.96
N ALA A 17 11.76 0.59 10.19
CA ALA A 17 12.96 1.06 9.50
C ALA A 17 12.63 2.02 8.35
N HIS A 18 11.66 1.66 7.51
CA HIS A 18 11.29 2.47 6.34
C HIS A 18 10.47 3.72 6.69
N ILE A 19 9.71 3.69 7.79
CA ILE A 19 9.08 4.91 8.32
C ILE A 19 10.12 5.96 8.71
N ARG A 20 11.26 5.55 9.29
CA ARG A 20 12.29 6.49 9.73
C ARG A 20 13.21 6.96 8.60
N ASN A 21 13.61 6.06 7.70
CA ASN A 21 14.62 6.36 6.70
C ASN A 21 14.05 6.79 5.34
N GLY A 22 12.75 6.55 5.10
CA GLY A 22 12.09 6.79 3.82
C GLY A 22 12.53 5.81 2.73
N VAL A 23 11.75 5.73 1.67
CA VAL A 23 12.05 4.96 0.44
C VAL A 23 12.39 5.92 -0.71
N PRO A 24 13.20 5.48 -1.70
CA PRO A 24 13.69 6.40 -2.72
C PRO A 24 12.64 6.80 -3.76
N SER A 25 11.62 5.97 -4.00
CA SER A 25 10.57 6.26 -4.99
C SER A 25 9.15 5.99 -4.50
N GLU A 26 8.17 6.54 -5.22
CA GLU A 26 6.75 6.24 -5.01
C GLU A 26 6.43 4.77 -5.29
N ASP A 27 7.08 4.19 -6.31
CA ASP A 27 6.91 2.79 -6.66
C ASP A 27 7.43 1.85 -5.57
N ASP A 28 8.52 2.22 -4.90
CA ASP A 28 9.04 1.46 -3.75
C ASP A 28 8.07 1.51 -2.58
N ALA A 29 7.47 2.68 -2.31
CA ALA A 29 6.42 2.81 -1.31
C ALA A 29 5.20 1.92 -1.63
N ARG A 30 4.78 1.90 -2.90
CA ARG A 30 3.69 1.04 -3.36
C ARG A 30 4.04 -0.44 -3.20
N ASN A 31 5.23 -0.85 -3.63
CA ASN A 31 5.69 -2.23 -3.54
C ASN A 31 5.79 -2.70 -2.08
N PHE A 32 6.27 -1.83 -1.21
CA PHE A 32 6.33 -2.06 0.23
C PHE A 32 4.95 -2.35 0.82
N TYR A 33 3.95 -1.50 0.52
CA TYR A 33 2.59 -1.73 1.03
C TYR A 33 1.89 -2.91 0.36
N ASN A 34 2.18 -3.19 -0.90
CA ASN A 34 1.66 -4.37 -1.60
C ASN A 34 2.19 -5.67 -0.97
N ALA A 35 3.47 -5.71 -0.60
CA ALA A 35 4.05 -6.85 0.10
C ALA A 35 3.39 -7.06 1.47
N TYR A 36 3.20 -5.97 2.23
CA TYR A 36 2.45 -5.98 3.49
C TYR A 36 1.02 -6.51 3.30
N ALA A 37 0.30 -5.99 2.32
CA ALA A 37 -1.08 -6.34 2.03
C ALA A 37 -1.22 -7.81 1.66
N LYS A 38 -0.38 -8.30 0.73
CA LYS A 38 -0.33 -9.72 0.38
C LYS A 38 -0.13 -10.57 1.63
N GLN A 39 0.88 -10.27 2.44
CA GLN A 39 1.15 -11.03 3.66
C GLN A 39 0.00 -10.95 4.67
N SER A 40 -0.75 -9.86 4.68
CA SER A 40 -1.89 -9.69 5.59
C SER A 40 -3.17 -10.30 5.02
N GLY A 41 -3.22 -10.66 3.72
CA GLY A 41 -4.38 -11.30 3.11
C GLY A 41 -5.33 -10.33 2.41
N PHE A 42 -4.85 -9.19 1.92
CA PHE A 42 -5.66 -8.24 1.14
C PHE A 42 -4.88 -7.68 -0.06
N SER A 43 -5.60 -7.06 -1.01
CA SER A 43 -4.99 -6.40 -2.18
C SER A 43 -4.95 -4.88 -1.97
N ILE A 44 -4.11 -4.15 -2.72
CA ILE A 44 -4.05 -2.68 -2.65
C ILE A 44 -4.56 -2.04 -3.93
N ARG A 45 -5.12 -0.84 -3.81
CA ARG A 45 -5.44 0.07 -4.91
C ARG A 45 -4.84 1.44 -4.66
N VAL A 46 -4.51 2.15 -5.73
CA VAL A 46 -4.17 3.59 -5.65
C VAL A 46 -5.47 4.36 -5.44
N ASN A 47 -5.52 5.25 -4.47
CA ASN A 47 -6.71 6.04 -4.16
C ASN A 47 -6.59 7.48 -4.64
N SER A 48 -5.53 8.17 -4.23
CA SER A 48 -5.40 9.62 -4.45
C SER A 48 -3.95 10.04 -4.52
N TYR A 49 -3.72 11.21 -5.11
CA TYR A 49 -2.40 11.83 -5.22
C TYR A 49 -2.49 13.34 -5.17
N TYR A 50 -1.38 13.99 -4.81
CA TYR A 50 -1.23 15.44 -4.98
C TYR A 50 0.10 15.74 -5.67
N TRP A 51 0.02 16.66 -6.61
CA TRP A 51 1.12 17.32 -7.28
C TRP A 51 1.56 18.57 -6.54
N SER A 52 2.87 18.82 -6.58
CA SER A 52 3.45 20.09 -6.20
C SER A 52 3.11 21.15 -7.23
N LYS A 53 2.71 22.33 -6.77
CA LYS A 53 2.39 23.47 -7.65
C LYS A 53 3.64 24.12 -8.26
N LYS A 54 4.84 23.79 -7.77
CA LYS A 54 6.10 24.43 -8.19
C LYS A 54 6.71 23.74 -9.41
N ASP A 55 6.73 22.41 -9.40
CA ASP A 55 7.45 21.57 -10.35
C ASP A 55 6.55 20.47 -10.97
N ASN A 56 5.25 20.48 -10.64
CA ASN A 56 4.26 19.50 -11.08
C ASN A 56 4.61 18.04 -10.73
N SER A 57 5.56 17.82 -9.82
CA SER A 57 5.95 16.49 -9.38
C SER A 57 4.99 15.94 -8.33
N ILE A 58 4.83 14.62 -8.27
CA ILE A 58 3.95 14.00 -7.29
C ILE A 58 4.63 14.04 -5.91
N ILE A 59 3.96 14.65 -4.93
CA ILE A 59 4.47 14.83 -3.56
C ILE A 59 3.69 14.04 -2.53
N TYR A 60 2.55 13.46 -2.93
CA TYR A 60 1.68 12.69 -2.07
C TYR A 60 1.06 11.54 -2.84
N ARG A 61 0.97 10.37 -2.19
CA ARG A 61 0.20 9.25 -2.69
C ARG A 61 -0.54 8.55 -1.55
N GLU A 62 -1.74 8.07 -1.86
CA GLU A 62 -2.53 7.25 -0.96
C GLU A 62 -2.84 5.90 -1.61
N PHE A 63 -2.57 4.83 -0.85
CA PHE A 63 -2.88 3.46 -1.19
C PHE A 63 -3.90 2.93 -0.17
N CYS A 64 -4.96 2.28 -0.62
CA CYS A 64 -5.97 1.73 0.27
C CYS A 64 -6.29 0.27 -0.07
N CYS A 65 -7.04 -0.38 0.81
CA CYS A 65 -7.48 -1.75 0.59
C CYS A 65 -8.32 -1.85 -0.69
N GLY A 66 -7.95 -2.79 -1.55
CA GLY A 66 -8.71 -3.24 -2.70
C GLY A 66 -9.64 -4.38 -2.30
N ASP A 67 -10.60 -4.08 -1.42
CA ASP A 67 -11.64 -5.02 -1.02
C ASP A 67 -12.35 -5.58 -2.26
N GLU A 68 -12.12 -6.87 -2.53
CA GLU A 68 -12.68 -7.56 -3.70
C GLU A 68 -14.18 -7.82 -3.52
N THR A 69 -14.68 -7.88 -2.28
CA THR A 69 -16.12 -8.11 -2.01
C THR A 69 -16.97 -6.95 -2.53
N ARG A 70 -16.42 -5.74 -2.52
CA ARG A 70 -17.07 -4.54 -3.06
C ARG A 70 -17.14 -4.54 -4.60
N ARG A 71 -16.23 -5.23 -5.28
CA ARG A 71 -16.23 -5.37 -6.76
C ARG A 71 -17.21 -6.43 -7.26
N LEU A 72 -17.49 -7.45 -6.45
CA LEU A 72 -18.45 -8.51 -6.79
C LEU A 72 -19.90 -8.09 -6.62
N ARG A 73 -20.17 -6.98 -5.89
CA ARG A 73 -21.53 -6.44 -5.76
C ARG A 73 -21.89 -5.60 -6.99
N SER A 74 -23.03 -5.89 -7.60
CA SER A 74 -23.60 -5.14 -8.73
C SER A 74 -23.87 -3.66 -8.40
N ARG A 75 -24.02 -3.32 -7.11
CA ARG A 75 -24.18 -1.95 -6.60
C ARG A 75 -23.31 -1.74 -5.35
N PRO A 76 -22.13 -1.13 -5.46
CA PRO A 76 -21.33 -0.73 -4.31
C PRO A 76 -22.06 0.32 -3.48
N ILE A 77 -22.29 0.07 -2.18
CA ILE A 77 -22.90 1.06 -1.29
C ILE A 77 -21.89 2.19 -1.02
N PRO A 78 -22.19 3.45 -1.36
CA PRO A 78 -21.30 4.58 -1.08
C PRO A 78 -20.98 4.64 0.42
N GLY A 79 -19.71 4.76 0.80
CA GLY A 79 -19.29 4.87 2.20
C GLY A 79 -18.94 3.57 2.95
N GLU A 80 -19.34 2.38 2.47
CA GLU A 80 -18.96 1.09 3.10
C GLU A 80 -17.53 0.64 2.73
N GLY A 81 -16.63 1.59 2.50
CA GLY A 81 -15.28 1.29 2.02
C GLY A 81 -14.42 0.80 3.16
N CYS A 82 -13.59 -0.22 2.93
CA CYS A 82 -12.52 -0.53 3.87
C CYS A 82 -11.63 0.70 4.07
N LYS A 83 -11.46 1.10 5.33
CA LYS A 83 -10.71 2.30 5.73
C LYS A 83 -9.20 2.04 5.86
N ALA A 84 -8.76 0.78 5.76
CA ALA A 84 -7.35 0.44 5.78
C ALA A 84 -6.61 1.12 4.62
N MET A 85 -5.62 1.93 4.97
CA MET A 85 -4.86 2.75 4.01
C MET A 85 -3.45 3.06 4.49
N MET A 86 -2.58 3.38 3.55
CA MET A 86 -1.27 3.95 3.78
C MET A 86 -1.09 5.17 2.89
N THR A 87 -0.67 6.26 3.50
CA THR A 87 -0.35 7.52 2.84
C THR A 87 1.15 7.76 2.90
N VAL A 88 1.73 8.16 1.77
CA VAL A 88 3.14 8.57 1.68
C VAL A 88 3.28 9.99 1.16
N ARG A 89 4.31 10.68 1.66
CA ARG A 89 4.68 12.04 1.25
C ARG A 89 6.15 12.11 0.88
N ARG A 90 6.45 12.78 -0.23
CA ARG A 90 7.81 13.15 -0.62
C ARG A 90 8.28 14.31 0.24
N ARG A 91 9.50 14.23 0.77
CA ARG A 91 10.17 15.33 1.49
C ARG A 91 11.23 15.99 0.60
N ASP A 92 11.81 17.09 1.07
CA ASP A 92 12.79 17.90 0.34
C ASP A 92 14.07 17.12 -0.03
N ASN A 93 14.40 16.09 0.74
CA ASN A 93 15.51 15.17 0.42
C ASN A 93 15.19 14.19 -0.72
N GLY A 94 14.03 14.34 -1.39
CA GLY A 94 13.58 13.51 -2.49
C GLY A 94 13.00 12.16 -2.08
N LYS A 95 13.12 11.74 -0.81
CA LYS A 95 12.62 10.46 -0.31
C LYS A 95 11.16 10.52 0.09
N TRP A 96 10.52 9.36 0.06
CA TRP A 96 9.12 9.15 0.41
C TRP A 96 8.97 8.54 1.80
N TYR A 97 8.10 9.14 2.61
CA TYR A 97 7.88 8.75 4.00
C TYR A 97 6.41 8.43 4.23
N VAL A 98 6.12 7.44 5.06
CA VAL A 98 4.76 7.15 5.50
C VAL A 98 4.28 8.30 6.40
N ALA A 99 3.20 8.97 5.98
CA ALA A 99 2.59 10.07 6.70
C ALA A 99 1.41 9.61 7.56
N LYS A 100 0.63 8.64 7.08
CA LYS A 100 -0.51 8.06 7.78
C LYS A 100 -0.64 6.59 7.45
N SER A 101 -1.08 5.78 8.41
CA SER A 101 -1.45 4.39 8.19
C SER A 101 -2.64 4.00 9.04
N GLU A 102 -3.67 3.43 8.41
CA GLU A 102 -4.79 2.76 9.05
C GLU A 102 -4.69 1.28 8.73
N LYS A 103 -4.69 0.43 9.76
CA LYS A 103 -4.52 -1.02 9.61
C LYS A 103 -5.81 -1.78 9.84
N ASN A 104 -6.84 -1.13 10.39
CA ASN A 104 -8.08 -1.79 10.72
C ASN A 104 -8.90 -2.06 9.45
N HIS A 105 -9.31 -3.32 9.27
CA HIS A 105 -10.16 -3.76 8.17
C HIS A 105 -11.59 -3.97 8.70
N ASN A 106 -12.58 -3.65 7.86
CA ASN A 106 -14.00 -3.91 8.15
C ASN A 106 -14.54 -5.14 7.41
N HIS A 107 -13.64 -5.95 6.85
CA HIS A 107 -13.93 -7.20 6.15
C HIS A 107 -12.91 -8.26 6.59
N GLU A 108 -13.26 -9.52 6.40
CA GLU A 108 -12.35 -10.61 6.66
C GLU A 108 -11.18 -10.61 5.66
N MET A 109 -9.99 -10.92 6.15
CA MET A 109 -8.80 -11.05 5.31
C MET A 109 -8.76 -12.46 4.71
N VAL A 110 -8.22 -12.58 3.50
CA VAL A 110 -8.04 -13.88 2.85
C VAL A 110 -7.06 -14.71 3.66
N THR A 111 -7.40 -15.98 3.88
CA THR A 111 -6.55 -16.92 4.63
C THR A 111 -5.19 -17.08 3.95
N PRO A 112 -4.12 -17.43 4.70
CA PRO A 112 -2.79 -17.65 4.13
C PRO A 112 -2.80 -18.65 2.96
N THR A 113 -3.65 -19.67 3.03
CA THR A 113 -3.84 -20.71 2.01
C THR A 113 -4.38 -20.15 0.70
N MET A 114 -5.20 -19.10 0.76
CA MET A 114 -5.85 -18.48 -0.40
C MET A 114 -5.16 -17.19 -0.88
N ARG A 115 -4.04 -16.79 -0.27
CA ARG A 115 -3.30 -15.57 -0.62
C ARG A 115 -2.87 -15.52 -2.10
N HIS A 116 -2.66 -16.67 -2.73
CA HIS A 116 -2.29 -16.79 -4.14
C HIS A 116 -3.42 -16.33 -5.09
N VAL A 117 -4.67 -16.27 -4.61
CA VAL A 117 -5.84 -15.78 -5.36
C VAL A 117 -5.88 -14.26 -5.42
N LEU A 118 -5.24 -13.57 -4.45
CA LEU A 118 -5.16 -12.11 -4.46
C LEU A 118 -4.44 -11.64 -5.72
N ARG A 119 -5.11 -10.85 -6.56
CA ARG A 119 -4.49 -10.30 -7.76
C ARG A 119 -3.30 -9.42 -7.34
N SER A 120 -2.13 -9.67 -7.93
CA SER A 120 -1.07 -8.69 -7.91
C SER A 120 -1.54 -7.47 -8.70
N THR A 121 -1.65 -6.31 -8.06
CA THR A 121 -1.90 -5.04 -8.76
C THR A 121 -0.69 -4.75 -9.65
N GLY A 122 -0.72 -5.25 -10.88
CA GLY A 122 0.26 -4.99 -11.92
C GLY A 122 0.11 -3.55 -12.41
N ARG A 123 1.27 -2.91 -12.65
CA ARG A 123 1.45 -1.53 -13.12
C ARG A 123 0.28 -1.07 -13.99
N ASN A 124 -0.43 -0.01 -13.61
CA ASN A 124 -1.11 0.81 -14.59
C ASN A 124 -1.25 2.25 -14.11
N LEU A 125 -0.47 3.08 -14.82
CA LEU A 125 -0.79 4.38 -15.37
C LEU A 125 -1.63 5.31 -14.50
N ILE A 126 -1.06 6.48 -14.28
CA ILE A 126 -1.71 7.75 -13.97
C ILE A 126 -2.93 7.91 -14.88
N GLN A 127 -4.07 7.31 -14.53
CA GLN A 127 -5.30 7.51 -15.27
C GLN A 127 -5.93 8.81 -14.77
N ARG A 128 -5.63 9.85 -15.54
CA ARG A 128 -6.55 10.90 -16.00
C ARG A 128 -7.75 11.07 -15.09
N ILE A 129 -7.71 12.11 -14.27
CA ILE A 129 -8.93 12.78 -13.84
C ILE A 129 -9.39 13.57 -15.07
N THR A 130 -10.47 13.11 -15.70
CA THR A 130 -11.31 13.93 -16.57
C THR A 130 -12.11 14.90 -15.70
#